data_AF-A0A1A3E7T5-F1
#
_entry.id   AF-A0A1A3E7T5-F1
#
_cell.length_a   1.000
_cell.length_b   1.000
_cell.length_c   1.000
_cell.angle_alpha   90.00
_cell.angle_beta   90.00
_cell.angle_gamma   90.00
#
_symmetry.space_group_name_H-M   'P 1'
#
loop_
_entity.id
_entity.type
_entity.pdbx_description
1 polymer ?
#
loop_
_entity_poly.entity_id
_entity_poly.type
_entity_poly.pdbx_seq_one_letter_code
_entity_poly.pdbx_strand_id
1 'polypeptide(L)'
;MSDTATNPAERIVRGFDSWQQRHSVAGFPIAVIKKFGDDEAGHLVSLLAYNSFLATFPLLLAFSAVVGVTLRSHPGLHQKAVSSALAEFPIIGGQIHDQLGVEHLSGTLPSLVVGIGGALIGGRGFAHALQKTLNTVWAVPKADRPGFFPRYARTLGLLLLLGLIVAVTGAAGTAAGVAASLGFGGLPSRLVSVGVGTALGFGFFLILFRVAAAGQVSTRSMMLGALISALGWQVLLTAAGVIVTHQLRHAQAVAGMFGVVLGLLAWLALQATVIVYAMEVDAVRARRLWPRSIVQPPLTEADKTYYTDALRAETQRPEQRLRVAYKTESDVGWQ
;
A
#
# COMPACT_ATOMS: atom_id res chain seq x y z
N MET A 1 17.86 38.80 29.38
CA MET A 1 17.14 39.43 28.26
C MET A 1 18.15 39.71 27.17
N SER A 2 18.27 38.81 26.20
CA SER A 2 18.96 39.06 24.94
C SER A 2 17.98 38.63 23.85
N ASP A 3 17.42 39.62 23.16
CA ASP A 3 16.68 39.43 21.91
C ASP A 3 17.55 38.62 20.95
N THR A 4 17.32 37.31 20.89
CA THR A 4 17.77 36.51 19.76
C THR A 4 16.98 37.03 18.58
N ALA A 5 17.60 37.88 17.76
CA ALA A 5 17.10 38.31 16.47
C ALA A 5 16.70 37.05 15.68
N THR A 6 15.42 36.69 15.71
CA THR A 6 14.88 35.53 15.00
C THR A 6 15.31 35.65 13.55
N ASN A 7 16.03 34.65 13.06
CA ASN A 7 16.51 34.60 11.69
C ASN A 7 15.32 34.89 10.74
N PRO A 8 15.44 35.73 9.69
CA PRO A 8 14.35 35.99 8.76
C PRO A 8 13.73 34.70 8.19
N ALA A 9 14.53 33.65 7.98
CA ALA A 9 14.04 32.34 7.57
C ALA A 9 13.15 31.70 8.64
N GLU A 10 13.53 31.79 9.92
CA GLU A 10 12.76 31.25 11.05
C GLU A 10 11.43 31.97 11.21
N ARG A 11 11.39 33.29 10.99
CA ARG A 11 10.15 34.08 11.03
C ARG A 11 9.18 33.67 9.90
N ILE A 12 9.71 33.44 8.69
CA ILE A 12 8.90 32.96 7.55
C ILE A 12 8.32 31.58 7.87
N VAL A 13 9.13 30.65 8.38
CA VAL A 13 8.67 29.31 8.74
C VAL A 13 7.63 29.34 9.85
N ARG A 14 7.83 30.14 10.91
CA ARG A 14 6.83 30.31 11.99
C ARG A 14 5.53 30.96 11.49
N GLY A 15 5.63 31.89 10.55
CA GLY A 15 4.47 32.50 9.89
C GLY A 15 3.67 31.48 9.08
N PHE A 16 4.36 30.67 8.27
CA PHE A 16 3.73 29.58 7.51
C PHE A 16 3.11 28.53 8.42
N ASP A 17 3.80 28.15 9.50
CA ASP A 17 3.30 27.20 10.47
C ASP A 17 2.05 27.72 11.19
N SER A 18 2.05 28.99 11.61
CA SER A 18 0.85 29.62 12.19
C SER A 18 -0.31 29.69 11.19
N TRP A 19 -0.02 29.96 9.92
CA TRP A 19 -1.02 29.99 8.86
C TRP A 19 -1.64 28.61 8.63
N GLN A 20 -0.84 27.56 8.48
CA GLN A 20 -1.40 26.22 8.26
C GLN A 20 -2.21 25.74 9.48
N GLN A 21 -1.79 26.08 10.70
CA GLN A 21 -2.50 25.67 11.91
C GLN A 21 -3.89 26.28 12.00
N ARG A 22 -4.09 27.47 11.42
CA ARG A 22 -5.39 28.13 11.32
C ARG A 22 -6.26 27.59 10.18
N HIS A 23 -5.67 26.97 9.17
CA HIS A 23 -6.36 26.47 7.98
C HIS A 23 -6.38 24.94 7.97
N SER A 24 -7.43 24.34 8.54
CA SER A 24 -7.58 22.88 8.67
C SER A 24 -7.42 22.11 7.35
N VAL A 25 -7.83 22.70 6.23
CA VAL A 25 -7.70 22.12 4.88
C VAL A 25 -6.23 21.98 4.45
N ALA A 26 -5.37 22.93 4.83
CA ALA A 26 -3.93 22.85 4.58
C ALA A 26 -3.19 22.04 5.67
N GLY A 27 -3.64 22.16 6.92
CA GLY A 27 -3.08 21.43 8.06
C GLY A 27 -3.23 19.91 7.93
N PHE A 28 -4.30 19.42 7.31
CA PHE A 28 -4.51 17.98 7.10
C PHE A 28 -3.43 17.30 6.22
N PRO A 29 -3.20 17.72 4.95
CA PRO A 29 -2.16 17.11 4.12
C PRO A 29 -0.75 17.30 4.70
N ILE A 30 -0.48 18.46 5.33
CA ILE A 30 0.79 18.70 6.03
C ILE A 30 0.98 17.70 7.18
N ALA A 31 -0.07 17.45 7.97
CA ALA A 31 -0.02 16.47 9.04
C ALA A 31 0.23 15.04 8.53
N VAL A 32 -0.34 14.68 7.37
CA VAL A 32 -0.08 13.39 6.70
C VAL A 32 1.38 13.27 6.27
N ILE A 33 1.93 14.29 5.60
CA ILE A 33 3.34 14.28 5.16
C ILE A 33 4.27 14.24 6.38
N LYS A 34 3.99 15.04 7.41
CA LYS A 34 4.76 15.03 8.65
C LYS A 34 4.71 13.67 9.33
N LYS A 35 3.52 13.07 9.45
CA LYS A 35 3.38 11.73 10.04
C LYS A 35 4.13 10.67 9.22
N PHE A 36 4.05 10.71 7.88
CA PHE A 36 4.81 9.81 7.01
C PHE A 36 6.33 9.89 7.28
N GLY A 37 6.85 11.10 7.52
CA GLY A 37 8.22 11.32 7.96
C GLY A 37 8.50 10.76 9.35
N ASP A 38 7.67 11.12 10.33
CA ASP A 38 7.85 10.73 11.74
C ASP A 38 7.73 9.20 11.97
N ASP A 39 6.95 8.49 11.14
CA ASP A 39 6.77 7.03 11.17
C ASP A 39 7.90 6.27 10.43
N GLU A 40 8.86 6.99 9.85
CA GLU A 40 9.85 6.45 8.91
C GLU A 40 9.19 5.65 7.77
N ALA A 41 8.05 6.14 7.27
CA ALA A 41 7.20 5.38 6.35
C ALA A 41 7.90 5.05 5.02
N GLY A 42 8.96 5.78 4.65
CA GLY A 42 9.86 5.41 3.55
C GLY A 42 10.46 4.00 3.72
N HIS A 43 10.86 3.63 4.95
CA HIS A 43 11.33 2.27 5.26
C HIS A 43 10.18 1.25 5.13
N LEU A 44 8.96 1.60 5.56
CA LEU A 44 7.78 0.74 5.40
C LEU A 44 7.46 0.48 3.92
N VAL A 45 7.58 1.51 3.08
CA VAL A 45 7.44 1.40 1.61
C VAL A 45 8.49 0.46 1.04
N SER A 46 9.77 0.63 1.38
CA SER A 46 10.84 -0.25 0.91
C SER A 46 10.63 -1.70 1.35
N LEU A 47 10.20 -1.91 2.61
CA LEU A 47 9.91 -3.23 3.14
C LEU A 47 8.77 -3.90 2.36
N LEU A 48 7.69 -3.17 2.09
CA LEU A 48 6.58 -3.66 1.27
C LEU A 48 7.03 -3.98 -0.15
N ALA A 49 7.73 -3.06 -0.82
CA ALA A 49 8.19 -3.23 -2.19
C ALA A 49 9.09 -4.46 -2.35
N TYR A 50 10.06 -4.62 -1.46
CA TYR A 50 10.98 -5.77 -1.45
C TYR A 50 10.25 -7.09 -1.25
N ASN A 51 9.37 -7.16 -0.25
CA ASN A 51 8.62 -8.39 0.03
C ASN A 51 7.60 -8.70 -1.07
N SER A 52 6.97 -7.68 -1.66
CA SER A 52 6.11 -7.83 -2.84
C SER A 52 6.91 -8.42 -4.01
N PHE A 53 8.10 -7.88 -4.30
CA PHE A 53 8.96 -8.37 -5.37
C PHE A 53 9.32 -9.84 -5.21
N LEU A 54 9.76 -10.23 -4.01
CA LEU A 54 10.06 -11.63 -3.69
C LEU A 54 8.83 -12.54 -3.80
N ALA A 55 7.64 -12.02 -3.49
CA ALA A 55 6.40 -12.77 -3.54
C ALA A 55 5.82 -12.88 -4.95
N THR A 56 6.08 -11.91 -5.85
CA THR A 56 5.45 -11.80 -7.18
C THR A 56 5.60 -13.08 -7.99
N PHE A 57 6.83 -13.56 -8.23
CA PHE A 57 7.04 -14.70 -9.12
C PHE A 57 6.47 -16.00 -8.56
N PRO A 58 6.74 -16.38 -7.29
CA PRO A 58 6.15 -17.58 -6.75
C PRO A 58 4.61 -17.53 -6.69
N LEU A 59 4.04 -16.35 -6.41
CA LEU A 59 2.59 -16.19 -6.42
C LEU A 59 1.98 -16.30 -7.81
N LEU A 60 2.64 -15.74 -8.84
CA LEU A 60 2.20 -15.92 -10.22
C LEU A 60 2.26 -17.40 -10.64
N LEU A 61 3.30 -18.13 -10.23
CA LEU A 61 3.40 -19.58 -10.48
C LEU A 61 2.30 -20.35 -9.75
N ALA A 62 2.09 -20.08 -8.46
CA ALA A 62 1.03 -20.72 -7.68
C ALA A 62 -0.37 -20.40 -8.26
N PHE A 63 -0.61 -19.14 -8.64
CA PHE A 63 -1.84 -18.69 -9.30
C PHE A 63 -2.07 -19.43 -10.62
N SER A 64 -1.09 -19.42 -11.51
CA SER A 64 -1.17 -20.12 -12.80
C SER A 64 -1.43 -21.61 -12.61
N ALA A 65 -0.76 -22.24 -11.64
CA ALA A 65 -0.95 -23.66 -11.37
C ALA A 65 -2.36 -23.97 -10.80
N VAL A 66 -2.87 -23.14 -9.89
CA VAL A 66 -4.25 -23.26 -9.37
C VAL A 66 -5.26 -23.08 -10.49
N VAL A 67 -5.14 -22.01 -11.28
CA VAL A 67 -6.03 -21.74 -12.43
C VAL A 67 -5.94 -22.88 -13.45
N GLY A 68 -4.75 -23.40 -13.74
CA GLY A 68 -4.55 -24.52 -14.66
C GLY A 68 -5.23 -25.82 -14.20
N VAL A 69 -5.31 -26.04 -12.88
CA VAL A 69 -6.06 -27.17 -12.32
C VAL A 69 -7.57 -26.90 -12.33
N THR A 70 -8.02 -25.73 -11.87
CA THR A 70 -9.45 -25.42 -11.72
C THR A 70 -10.15 -25.13 -13.05
N LEU A 71 -9.46 -24.52 -14.01
CA LEU A 71 -9.98 -24.17 -15.34
C LEU A 71 -9.44 -25.11 -16.43
N ARG A 72 -9.02 -26.34 -16.05
CA ARG A 72 -8.51 -27.34 -17.01
C ARG A 72 -9.47 -27.58 -18.18
N SER A 73 -10.78 -27.51 -17.93
CA SER A 73 -11.83 -27.68 -18.94
C SER A 73 -12.15 -26.42 -19.76
N HIS A 74 -11.57 -25.27 -19.42
CA HIS A 74 -11.85 -23.96 -20.04
C HIS A 74 -10.57 -23.20 -20.39
N PRO A 75 -9.81 -23.64 -21.41
CA PRO A 75 -8.52 -23.05 -21.77
C PRO A 75 -8.60 -21.55 -22.10
N GLY A 76 -9.71 -21.09 -22.69
CA GLY A 76 -9.94 -19.67 -22.96
C GLY A 76 -10.09 -18.81 -21.69
N LEU A 77 -10.62 -19.37 -20.60
CA LEU A 77 -10.70 -18.67 -19.30
C LEU A 77 -9.34 -18.68 -18.58
N HIS A 78 -8.56 -19.77 -18.73
CA HIS A 78 -7.20 -19.84 -18.21
C HIS A 78 -6.32 -18.73 -18.79
N GLN A 79 -6.30 -18.60 -20.12
CA GLN A 79 -5.48 -17.58 -20.79
C GLN A 79 -5.90 -16.15 -20.40
N LYS A 80 -7.21 -15.90 -20.25
CA LYS A 80 -7.75 -14.62 -19.76
C LYS A 80 -7.35 -14.32 -18.31
N ALA A 81 -7.34 -15.33 -17.44
CA ALA A 81 -6.94 -15.15 -16.05
C ALA A 81 -5.44 -14.85 -15.93
N VAL A 82 -4.59 -15.57 -16.67
CA VAL A 82 -3.14 -15.32 -16.71
C VAL A 82 -2.83 -13.96 -17.31
N SER A 83 -3.48 -13.58 -18.42
CA SER A 83 -3.26 -12.27 -19.04
C SER A 83 -3.74 -11.12 -18.14
N SER A 84 -4.83 -11.30 -17.40
CA SER A 84 -5.30 -10.33 -16.40
C SER A 84 -4.31 -10.19 -15.26
N ALA A 85 -3.66 -11.27 -14.81
CA ALA A 85 -2.64 -11.21 -13.77
C ALA A 85 -1.37 -10.49 -14.23
N LEU A 86 -0.94 -10.72 -15.48
CA LEU A 86 0.20 -10.03 -16.06
C LEU A 86 -0.08 -8.54 -16.32
N ALA A 87 -1.35 -8.17 -16.53
CA ALA A 87 -1.75 -6.77 -16.70
C ALA A 87 -1.55 -5.92 -15.43
N GLU A 88 -1.44 -6.52 -14.25
CA GLU A 88 -1.08 -5.83 -13.00
C GLU A 88 0.38 -5.37 -12.98
N PHE A 89 1.20 -5.87 -13.92
CA PHE A 89 2.62 -5.54 -14.06
C PHE A 89 2.91 -4.91 -15.45
N PRO A 90 2.24 -3.81 -15.81
CA PRO A 90 2.23 -3.27 -17.18
C PRO A 90 3.63 -2.94 -17.73
N ILE A 91 4.56 -2.52 -16.86
CA ILE A 91 5.92 -2.12 -17.25
C ILE A 91 6.74 -3.32 -17.75
N ILE A 92 6.45 -4.53 -17.26
CA ILE A 92 7.30 -5.71 -17.49
C ILE A 92 6.52 -6.95 -17.95
N GLY A 93 5.19 -6.89 -18.05
CA GLY A 93 4.33 -8.05 -18.24
C GLY A 93 4.67 -8.85 -19.49
N GLY A 94 5.00 -8.17 -20.60
CA GLY A 94 5.46 -8.82 -21.82
C GLY A 94 6.82 -9.52 -21.66
N GLN A 95 7.76 -8.90 -20.94
CA GLN A 95 9.07 -9.50 -20.66
C GLN A 95 8.96 -10.69 -19.67
N ILE A 96 8.06 -10.63 -18.69
CA ILE A 96 7.77 -11.77 -17.81
C ILE A 96 7.23 -12.95 -18.63
N HIS A 97 6.31 -12.68 -19.56
CA HIS A 97 5.73 -13.72 -20.39
C HIS A 97 6.79 -14.36 -21.30
N ASP A 98 7.53 -13.54 -22.05
CA ASP A 98 8.46 -14.00 -23.09
C ASP A 98 9.77 -14.58 -22.52
N GLN A 99 10.32 -13.99 -21.45
CA GLN A 99 11.64 -14.37 -20.92
C GLN A 99 11.58 -15.37 -19.77
N LEU A 100 10.51 -15.34 -18.96
CA LEU A 100 10.38 -16.19 -17.77
C LEU A 100 9.47 -17.40 -17.99
N GLY A 101 8.81 -17.51 -19.16
CA GLY A 101 8.16 -18.74 -19.59
C GLY A 101 7.08 -19.26 -18.62
N VAL A 102 6.26 -18.36 -18.07
CA VAL A 102 5.20 -18.72 -17.08
C VAL A 102 4.24 -19.79 -17.62
N GLU A 103 4.01 -19.82 -18.95
CA GLU A 103 3.23 -20.87 -19.62
C GLU A 103 3.98 -22.21 -19.78
N HIS A 104 5.31 -22.19 -19.89
CA HIS A 104 6.12 -23.40 -20.07
C HIS A 104 6.47 -24.08 -18.73
N LEU A 105 6.42 -23.31 -17.65
CA LEU A 105 6.61 -23.79 -16.27
C LEU A 105 5.31 -24.32 -15.64
N SER A 106 4.14 -24.01 -16.20
CA SER A 106 2.85 -24.38 -15.60
C SER A 106 2.38 -25.75 -16.10
N GLY A 107 2.39 -26.76 -15.21
CA GLY A 107 1.80 -28.07 -15.50
C GLY A 107 2.58 -29.29 -14.99
N THR A 108 3.79 -29.12 -14.46
CA THR A 108 4.57 -30.22 -13.87
C THR A 108 4.51 -30.19 -12.34
N LEU A 109 4.50 -31.37 -11.70
CA LEU A 109 4.45 -31.49 -10.24
C LEU A 109 5.56 -30.69 -9.51
N PRO A 110 6.81 -30.62 -10.02
CA PRO A 110 7.88 -29.83 -9.39
C PRO A 110 7.60 -28.32 -9.42
N SER A 111 7.06 -27.77 -10.51
CA SER A 111 6.78 -26.34 -10.60
C SER A 111 5.61 -25.92 -9.71
N LEU A 112 4.63 -26.81 -9.51
CA LEU A 112 3.57 -26.62 -8.51
C LEU A 112 4.15 -26.57 -7.09
N VAL A 113 5.04 -27.50 -6.74
CA VAL A 113 5.67 -27.55 -5.41
C VAL A 113 6.55 -26.31 -5.17
N VAL A 114 7.37 -25.93 -6.16
CA VAL A 114 8.22 -24.72 -6.07
C VAL A 114 7.37 -23.45 -6.03
N GLY A 115 6.33 -23.36 -6.85
CA GLY A 115 5.40 -22.22 -6.88
C GLY A 115 4.67 -22.05 -5.55
N ILE A 116 4.05 -23.11 -5.03
CA ILE A 116 3.36 -23.07 -3.73
C ILE A 116 4.35 -22.80 -2.60
N GLY A 117 5.49 -23.49 -2.57
CA GLY A 117 6.52 -23.32 -1.55
C GLY A 117 7.05 -21.89 -1.51
N GLY A 118 7.43 -21.35 -2.68
CA GLY A 118 7.87 -19.97 -2.80
C GLY A 118 6.76 -18.96 -2.50
N ALA A 119 5.51 -19.23 -2.88
CA ALA A 119 4.37 -18.37 -2.60
C ALA A 119 4.08 -18.28 -1.09
N LEU A 120 4.24 -19.40 -0.38
CA LEU A 120 4.12 -19.43 1.08
C LEU A 120 5.25 -18.64 1.73
N ILE A 121 6.49 -18.75 1.24
CA ILE A 121 7.65 -18.03 1.79
C ILE A 121 7.54 -16.52 1.49
N GLY A 122 7.41 -16.14 0.22
CA GLY A 122 7.30 -14.74 -0.19
C GLY A 122 6.03 -14.08 0.34
N GLY A 123 4.91 -14.81 0.32
CA GLY A 123 3.64 -14.39 0.88
C GLY A 123 3.66 -14.11 2.37
N ARG A 124 4.37 -14.92 3.15
CA ARG A 124 4.63 -14.65 4.57
C ARG A 124 5.39 -13.35 4.76
N GLY A 125 6.40 -13.11 3.93
CA GLY A 125 7.16 -11.86 3.92
C GLY A 125 6.26 -10.65 3.68
N PHE A 126 5.45 -10.70 2.62
CA PHE A 126 4.51 -9.63 2.28
C PHE A 126 3.46 -9.40 3.38
N ALA A 127 2.82 -10.47 3.86
CA ALA A 127 1.83 -10.38 4.92
C ALA A 127 2.40 -9.79 6.20
N HIS A 128 3.64 -10.15 6.55
CA HIS A 128 4.33 -9.56 7.69
C HIS A 128 4.66 -8.09 7.48
N ALA A 129 5.16 -7.71 6.29
CA ALA A 129 5.45 -6.33 5.94
C ALA A 129 4.19 -5.46 6.06
N LEU A 130 3.06 -5.91 5.49
CA LEU A 130 1.79 -5.19 5.54
C LEU A 130 1.24 -5.07 6.97
N GLN A 131 1.29 -6.14 7.75
CA GLN A 131 0.92 -6.10 9.17
C GLN A 131 1.81 -5.15 9.97
N LYS A 132 3.13 -5.17 9.73
CA LYS A 132 4.07 -4.26 10.38
C LYS A 132 3.73 -2.81 10.02
N THR A 133 3.54 -2.51 8.74
CA THR A 133 3.16 -1.18 8.25
C THR A 133 1.90 -0.68 8.95
N LEU A 134 0.80 -1.45 8.91
CA LEU A 134 -0.44 -1.04 9.57
C LEU A 134 -0.29 -0.89 11.08
N ASN A 135 0.44 -1.78 11.74
CA ASN A 135 0.66 -1.66 13.18
C ASN A 135 1.52 -0.43 13.55
N THR A 136 2.48 -0.05 12.71
CA THR A 136 3.28 1.18 12.87
C THR A 136 2.39 2.40 12.63
N VAL A 137 1.72 2.48 11.48
CA VAL A 137 0.86 3.62 11.09
C VAL A 137 -0.25 3.88 12.13
N TRP A 138 -0.85 2.80 12.66
CA TRP A 138 -1.89 2.88 13.68
C TRP A 138 -1.36 2.94 15.12
N ALA A 139 -0.06 3.02 15.34
CA ALA A 139 0.58 3.06 16.66
C ALA A 139 0.06 1.95 17.61
N VAL A 140 -0.01 0.72 17.11
CA VAL A 140 -0.51 -0.43 17.87
C VAL A 140 0.59 -0.91 18.83
N PRO A 141 0.32 -0.95 20.17
CA PRO A 141 1.25 -1.47 21.16
C PRO A 141 1.76 -2.86 20.82
N LYS A 142 3.07 -3.09 20.94
CA LYS A 142 3.69 -4.39 20.66
C LYS A 142 3.07 -5.52 21.50
N ALA A 143 2.65 -5.22 22.73
CA ALA A 143 1.94 -6.15 23.61
C ALA A 143 0.57 -6.63 23.08
N ASP A 144 -0.14 -5.78 22.32
CA ASP A 144 -1.51 -6.05 21.86
C ASP A 144 -1.57 -6.64 20.43
N ARG A 145 -0.40 -6.85 19.82
CA ARG A 145 -0.33 -7.41 18.46
C ARG A 145 -0.74 -8.89 18.46
N PRO A 146 -1.53 -9.33 17.47
CA PRO A 146 -2.01 -10.71 17.42
C PRO A 146 -0.86 -11.73 17.40
N GLY A 147 -1.04 -12.82 18.14
CA GLY A 147 -0.06 -13.91 18.26
C GLY A 147 0.16 -14.71 16.96
N PHE A 148 0.98 -15.76 17.07
CA PHE A 148 1.51 -16.54 15.92
C PHE A 148 0.44 -17.18 15.02
N PHE A 149 -0.60 -17.80 15.59
CA PHE A 149 -1.63 -18.53 14.83
C PHE A 149 -2.57 -17.63 14.01
N PRO A 150 -3.19 -16.57 14.55
CA PRO A 150 -3.98 -15.64 13.75
C PRO A 150 -3.15 -14.96 12.65
N ARG A 151 -1.84 -14.73 12.88
CA ARG A 151 -0.91 -14.21 11.87
C ARG A 151 -0.71 -15.16 10.68
N TYR A 152 -0.70 -16.48 10.90
CA TYR A 152 -0.62 -17.48 9.85
C TYR A 152 -1.90 -17.58 9.01
N ALA A 153 -3.07 -17.63 9.66
CA ALA A 153 -4.36 -17.65 8.95
C ALA A 153 -4.58 -16.37 8.13
N ARG A 154 -4.19 -15.21 8.68
CA ARG A 154 -4.19 -13.94 7.95
C ARG A 154 -3.23 -13.94 6.77
N THR A 155 -2.07 -14.57 6.91
CA THR A 155 -1.11 -14.71 5.80
C THR A 155 -1.72 -15.50 4.65
N LEU A 156 -2.35 -16.65 4.94
CA LEU A 156 -3.07 -17.44 3.93
C LEU A 156 -4.22 -16.64 3.31
N GLY A 157 -5.00 -15.91 4.13
CA GLY A 157 -6.06 -15.04 3.64
C GLY A 157 -5.56 -13.91 2.73
N LEU A 158 -4.43 -13.28 3.07
CA LEU A 158 -3.80 -12.24 2.25
C LEU A 158 -3.26 -12.80 0.93
N LEU A 159 -2.75 -14.04 0.92
CA LEU A 159 -2.33 -14.72 -0.30
C LEU A 159 -3.51 -15.04 -1.22
N LEU A 160 -4.61 -15.53 -0.66
CA LEU A 160 -5.84 -15.76 -1.41
C LEU A 160 -6.43 -14.45 -1.95
N LEU A 161 -6.41 -13.38 -1.15
CA LEU A 161 -6.81 -12.05 -1.59
C LEU A 161 -5.93 -11.55 -2.73
N LEU A 162 -4.60 -11.73 -2.65
CA LEU A 162 -3.71 -11.32 -3.74
C LEU A 162 -4.03 -12.05 -5.06
N GLY A 163 -4.42 -13.32 -5.01
CA GLY A 163 -4.94 -14.02 -6.20
C GLY A 163 -6.28 -13.46 -6.71
N LEU A 164 -7.09 -12.86 -5.83
CA LEU A 164 -8.37 -12.25 -6.15
C LEU A 164 -8.24 -10.85 -6.78
N ILE A 165 -7.09 -10.16 -6.65
CA ILE A 165 -6.89 -8.87 -7.33
C ILE A 165 -6.97 -9.03 -8.86
N VAL A 166 -6.54 -10.19 -9.37
CA VAL A 166 -6.69 -10.56 -10.79
C VAL A 166 -8.16 -10.64 -11.20
N ALA A 167 -9.02 -11.13 -10.29
CA ALA A 167 -10.46 -11.17 -10.54
C ALA A 167 -11.07 -9.77 -10.55
N VAL A 168 -10.54 -8.81 -9.78
CA VAL A 168 -10.97 -7.41 -9.80
C VAL A 168 -10.70 -6.78 -11.17
N THR A 169 -9.47 -6.90 -11.67
CA THR A 169 -9.06 -6.32 -12.96
C THR A 169 -9.70 -7.05 -14.14
N GLY A 170 -9.81 -8.37 -14.07
CA GLY A 170 -10.55 -9.18 -15.04
C GLY A 170 -12.05 -8.79 -15.09
N ALA A 171 -12.69 -8.63 -13.93
CA ALA A 171 -14.09 -8.23 -13.85
C ALA A 171 -14.33 -6.82 -14.43
N ALA A 172 -13.45 -5.86 -14.13
CA ALA A 172 -13.52 -4.52 -14.71
C ALA A 172 -13.39 -4.52 -16.24
N GLY A 173 -12.52 -5.38 -16.79
CA GLY A 173 -12.40 -5.62 -18.23
C GLY A 173 -13.64 -6.25 -18.85
N THR A 174 -14.23 -7.25 -18.19
CA THR A 174 -15.48 -7.87 -18.66
C THR A 174 -16.67 -6.90 -18.63
N ALA A 175 -16.77 -6.05 -17.60
CA ALA A 175 -17.80 -5.03 -17.49
C ALA A 175 -17.71 -4.01 -18.65
N ALA A 176 -16.49 -3.63 -19.05
CA ALA A 176 -16.26 -2.79 -20.22
C ALA A 176 -16.79 -3.44 -21.51
N GLY A 177 -16.51 -4.73 -21.70
CA GLY A 177 -16.96 -5.50 -22.86
C GLY A 177 -18.47 -5.65 -22.92
N VAL A 178 -19.13 -5.92 -21.79
CA VAL A 178 -20.59 -6.01 -21.69
C VAL A 178 -21.23 -4.65 -21.99
N ALA A 179 -20.73 -3.56 -21.41
CA ALA A 179 -21.23 -2.22 -21.69
C ALA A 179 -21.10 -1.85 -23.19
N ALA A 180 -19.96 -2.18 -23.81
CA ALA A 180 -19.76 -1.99 -25.25
C ALA A 180 -20.77 -2.81 -26.08
N SER A 181 -21.06 -4.05 -25.68
CA SER A 181 -22.03 -4.92 -26.36
C SER A 181 -23.49 -4.45 -26.23
N LEU A 182 -23.82 -3.70 -25.18
CA LEU A 182 -25.14 -3.11 -24.93
C LEU A 182 -25.34 -1.75 -25.65
N GLY A 183 -24.44 -1.37 -26.55
CA GLY A 183 -24.52 -0.12 -27.30
C GLY A 183 -23.90 1.10 -26.59
N PHE A 184 -23.34 0.92 -25.39
CA PHE A 184 -22.60 1.96 -24.66
C PHE A 184 -21.14 2.01 -25.12
N GLY A 185 -20.90 2.32 -26.39
CA GLY A 185 -19.56 2.49 -26.95
C GLY A 185 -18.86 3.77 -26.43
N GLY A 186 -17.54 3.73 -26.27
CA GLY A 186 -16.72 4.91 -25.98
C GLY A 186 -16.64 5.31 -24.50
N LEU A 187 -17.04 6.54 -24.17
CA LEU A 187 -16.94 7.12 -22.82
C LEU A 187 -17.79 6.40 -21.76
N PRO A 188 -19.06 6.04 -22.03
CA PRO A 188 -19.91 5.38 -21.04
C PRO A 188 -19.41 3.99 -20.60
N SER A 189 -18.90 3.16 -21.51
CA SER A 189 -18.30 1.85 -21.14
C SER A 189 -17.03 2.01 -20.31
N ARG A 190 -16.23 3.06 -20.56
CA ARG A 190 -15.07 3.39 -19.72
C ARG A 190 -15.49 3.82 -18.31
N LEU A 191 -16.53 4.65 -18.18
CA LEU A 191 -17.05 5.05 -16.88
C LEU A 191 -17.59 3.87 -16.07
N VAL A 192 -18.30 2.93 -16.72
CA VAL A 192 -18.77 1.69 -16.09
C VAL A 192 -17.58 0.83 -15.64
N SER A 193 -16.59 0.65 -16.50
CA SER A 193 -15.38 -0.12 -16.18
C SER A 193 -14.61 0.47 -15.00
N VAL A 194 -14.39 1.78 -14.99
CA VAL A 194 -13.75 2.50 -13.88
C VAL A 194 -14.59 2.37 -12.62
N GLY A 195 -15.90 2.60 -12.69
CA GLY A 195 -16.80 2.49 -11.53
C GLY A 195 -16.78 1.09 -10.90
N VAL A 196 -16.91 0.04 -11.72
CA VAL A 196 -16.83 -1.37 -11.26
C VAL A 196 -15.46 -1.68 -10.70
N GLY A 197 -14.39 -1.29 -11.40
CA GLY A 197 -13.02 -1.51 -10.94
C GLY A 197 -12.74 -0.80 -9.62
N THR A 198 -13.27 0.41 -9.41
CA THR A 198 -13.07 1.17 -8.17
C THR A 198 -13.85 0.55 -7.04
N ALA A 199 -15.09 0.12 -7.28
CA ALA A 199 -15.92 -0.53 -6.26
C ALA A 199 -15.29 -1.86 -5.80
N LEU A 200 -14.85 -2.69 -6.75
CA LEU A 200 -14.18 -3.95 -6.47
C LEU A 200 -12.81 -3.73 -5.82
N GLY A 201 -12.02 -2.77 -6.32
CA GLY A 201 -10.74 -2.38 -5.74
C GLY A 201 -10.89 -1.85 -4.32
N PHE A 202 -11.90 -1.02 -4.05
CA PHE A 202 -12.24 -0.53 -2.72
C PHE A 202 -12.56 -1.70 -1.77
N GLY A 203 -13.42 -2.63 -2.19
CA GLY A 203 -13.72 -3.83 -1.42
C GLY A 203 -12.47 -4.66 -1.13
N PHE A 204 -11.63 -4.86 -2.16
CA PHE A 204 -10.36 -5.57 -2.04
C PHE A 204 -9.43 -4.90 -1.01
N PHE A 205 -9.11 -3.61 -1.15
CA PHE A 205 -8.22 -2.90 -0.23
C PHE A 205 -8.81 -2.82 1.19
N LEU A 206 -10.12 -2.67 1.33
CA LEU A 206 -10.77 -2.66 2.64
C LEU A 206 -10.62 -4.01 3.35
N ILE A 207 -10.83 -5.12 2.63
CA ILE A 207 -10.61 -6.47 3.19
C ILE A 207 -9.13 -6.68 3.48
N LEU A 208 -8.24 -6.29 2.57
CA LEU A 208 -6.78 -6.38 2.73
C LEU A 208 -6.32 -5.69 4.01
N PHE A 209 -6.74 -4.44 4.22
CA PHE A 209 -6.43 -3.66 5.40
C PHE A 209 -7.05 -4.27 6.64
N ARG A 210 -8.30 -4.74 6.56
CA ARG A 210 -8.97 -5.32 7.73
C ARG A 210 -8.31 -6.62 8.20
N VAL A 211 -7.90 -7.48 7.26
CA VAL A 211 -7.21 -8.74 7.57
C VAL A 211 -5.83 -8.46 8.18
N ALA A 212 -5.11 -7.46 7.65
CA ALA A 212 -3.77 -7.14 8.12
C ALA A 212 -3.74 -6.31 9.42
N ALA A 213 -4.73 -5.47 9.68
CA ALA A 213 -4.74 -4.59 10.85
C ALA A 213 -5.04 -5.31 12.18
N ALA A 214 -4.57 -4.72 13.27
CA ALA A 214 -4.92 -5.16 14.61
C ALA A 214 -6.43 -5.03 14.89
N GLY A 215 -6.96 -5.92 15.73
CA GLY A 215 -8.40 -6.00 16.02
C GLY A 215 -9.00 -4.70 16.57
N GLN A 216 -8.19 -3.91 17.29
CA GLN A 216 -8.55 -2.63 17.90
C GLN A 216 -8.85 -1.50 16.90
N VAL A 217 -8.39 -1.60 15.65
CA VAL A 217 -8.66 -0.57 14.64
C VAL A 217 -10.02 -0.82 14.02
N SER A 218 -10.89 0.18 13.99
CA SER A 218 -12.22 0.04 13.42
C SER A 218 -12.17 -0.01 11.88
N THR A 219 -12.98 -0.86 11.25
CA THR A 219 -13.04 -0.96 9.77
C THR A 219 -13.48 0.36 9.13
N ARG A 220 -14.35 1.13 9.78
CA ARG A 220 -14.81 2.44 9.28
C ARG A 220 -13.66 3.45 9.19
N SER A 221 -12.68 3.33 10.07
CA SER A 221 -11.49 4.18 10.05
C SER A 221 -10.63 3.95 8.80
N MET A 222 -10.76 2.80 8.13
CA MET A 222 -9.95 2.37 6.98
C MET A 222 -10.59 2.64 5.61
N MET A 223 -11.83 3.15 5.59
CA MET A 223 -12.59 3.27 4.36
C MET A 223 -11.98 4.30 3.40
N LEU A 224 -11.54 5.46 3.90
CA LEU A 224 -11.00 6.48 3.00
C LEU A 224 -9.67 6.03 2.39
N GLY A 225 -8.78 5.42 3.17
CA GLY A 225 -7.51 4.91 2.66
C GLY A 225 -7.72 3.75 1.70
N ALA A 226 -8.70 2.87 1.94
CA ALA A 226 -9.06 1.83 0.97
C ALA A 226 -9.55 2.45 -0.37
N LEU A 227 -10.34 3.53 -0.30
CA LEU A 227 -10.80 4.25 -1.50
C LEU A 227 -9.66 4.96 -2.23
N ILE A 228 -8.79 5.65 -1.50
CA ILE A 228 -7.60 6.30 -2.07
C ILE A 228 -6.67 5.26 -2.70
N SER A 229 -6.50 4.10 -2.06
CA SER A 229 -5.69 3.00 -2.61
C SER A 229 -6.29 2.44 -3.90
N ALA A 230 -7.61 2.24 -3.94
CA ALA A 230 -8.29 1.75 -5.15
C ALA A 230 -8.19 2.74 -6.31
N LEU A 231 -8.42 4.03 -6.06
CA LEU A 231 -8.28 5.08 -7.06
C LEU A 231 -6.83 5.24 -7.51
N GLY A 232 -5.90 5.27 -6.55
CA GLY A 232 -4.48 5.36 -6.83
C GLY A 232 -3.97 4.19 -7.67
N TRP A 233 -4.40 2.96 -7.35
CA TRP A 233 -4.09 1.76 -8.14
C TRP A 233 -4.54 1.90 -9.60
N GLN A 234 -5.77 2.33 -9.84
CA GLN A 234 -6.28 2.54 -11.20
C GLN A 234 -5.54 3.63 -11.95
N VAL A 235 -5.27 4.77 -11.29
CA VAL A 235 -4.52 5.87 -11.88
C VAL A 235 -3.12 5.39 -12.28
N LEU A 236 -2.46 4.63 -11.41
CA LEU A 236 -1.15 4.06 -11.69
C LEU A 236 -1.22 3.09 -12.88
N LEU A 237 -2.13 2.11 -12.89
CA LEU A 237 -2.28 1.16 -14.00
C LEU A 237 -2.53 1.88 -15.34
N THR A 238 -3.40 2.90 -15.32
CA THR A 238 -3.72 3.70 -16.51
C THR A 238 -2.49 4.47 -16.99
N ALA A 239 -1.78 5.14 -16.06
CA ALA A 239 -0.57 5.89 -16.38
C ALA A 239 0.53 4.97 -16.93
N ALA A 240 0.71 3.79 -16.34
CA ALA A 240 1.68 2.82 -16.82
C ALA A 240 1.34 2.28 -18.20
N GLY A 241 0.06 2.02 -18.50
CA GLY A 241 -0.39 1.66 -19.85
C GLY A 241 -0.03 2.73 -20.89
N VAL A 242 -0.20 4.01 -20.55
CA VAL A 242 0.17 5.14 -21.42
C VAL A 242 1.70 5.22 -21.61
N ILE A 243 2.47 5.11 -20.54
CA ILE A 243 3.94 5.18 -20.59
C ILE A 243 4.52 4.02 -21.41
N VAL A 244 4.01 2.80 -21.21
CA VAL A 244 4.47 1.60 -21.93
C VAL A 244 4.19 1.70 -23.42
N THR A 245 3.00 2.17 -23.78
CA THR A 245 2.60 2.31 -25.19
C THR A 245 3.37 3.41 -25.93
N HIS A 246 3.77 4.49 -25.25
CA HIS A 246 4.41 5.65 -25.89
C HIS A 246 5.94 5.68 -25.78
N GLN A 247 6.55 5.19 -24.70
CA GLN A 247 7.97 5.44 -24.42
C GLN A 247 8.84 4.18 -24.29
N LEU A 248 8.28 3.05 -23.85
CA LEU A 248 9.10 1.88 -23.47
C LEU A 248 9.35 0.87 -24.59
N ARG A 249 8.56 0.88 -25.67
CA ARG A 249 8.77 -0.04 -26.82
C ARG A 249 10.16 0.08 -27.45
N HIS A 250 10.84 1.22 -27.31
CA HIS A 250 12.16 1.47 -27.93
C HIS A 250 13.33 1.37 -26.93
N ALA A 251 13.08 1.55 -25.62
CA ALA A 251 14.12 1.54 -24.57
C ALA A 251 14.30 0.16 -23.89
N GLN A 252 13.29 -0.72 -23.92
CA GLN A 252 13.34 -2.04 -23.28
C GLN A 252 14.33 -3.02 -23.92
N ALA A 253 14.82 -2.74 -25.13
CA ALA A 253 15.79 -3.57 -25.82
C ALA A 253 17.21 -3.47 -25.24
N VAL A 254 17.54 -2.40 -24.51
CA VAL A 254 18.93 -2.11 -24.07
C VAL A 254 19.24 -2.69 -22.68
N ALA A 255 18.25 -2.81 -21.79
CA ALA A 255 18.47 -3.15 -20.38
C ALA A 255 18.31 -4.64 -20.01
N GLY A 256 17.74 -5.47 -20.91
CA GLY A 256 17.56 -6.91 -20.67
C GLY A 256 16.87 -7.26 -19.34
N MET A 257 17.25 -8.38 -18.72
CA MET A 257 16.69 -8.87 -17.45
C MET A 257 16.88 -7.89 -16.28
N PHE A 258 17.97 -7.12 -16.27
CA PHE A 258 18.19 -6.10 -15.24
C PHE A 258 17.12 -5.00 -15.27
N GLY A 259 16.71 -4.58 -16.47
CA GLY A 259 15.62 -3.62 -16.65
C GLY A 259 14.28 -4.14 -16.10
N VAL A 260 13.99 -5.44 -16.25
CA VAL A 260 12.80 -6.08 -15.69
C VAL A 260 12.78 -5.97 -14.18
N VAL A 261 13.89 -6.31 -13.52
CA VAL A 261 13.99 -6.28 -12.06
C VAL A 261 13.83 -4.86 -11.52
N LEU A 262 14.55 -3.90 -12.09
CA LEU A 262 14.48 -2.49 -11.68
C LEU A 262 13.10 -1.89 -11.95
N GLY A 263 12.51 -2.17 -13.12
CA GLY A 263 11.17 -1.73 -13.47
C GLY A 263 10.11 -2.30 -12.52
N LEU A 264 10.22 -3.58 -12.16
CA LEU A 264 9.31 -4.22 -11.19
C LEU A 264 9.44 -3.58 -9.82
N LEU A 265 10.67 -3.41 -9.33
CA LEU A 265 10.91 -2.81 -8.01
C LEU A 265 10.38 -1.38 -7.95
N ALA A 266 10.64 -0.57 -8.98
CA ALA A 266 10.11 0.79 -9.05
C ALA A 266 8.57 0.79 -9.09
N TRP A 267 7.96 -0.10 -9.88
CA TRP A 267 6.51 -0.27 -9.96
C TRP A 267 5.90 -0.62 -8.60
N LEU A 268 6.44 -1.62 -7.93
CA LEU A 268 5.97 -2.07 -6.63
C LEU A 268 6.19 -1.01 -5.54
N ALA A 269 7.32 -0.30 -5.57
CA ALA A 269 7.61 0.79 -4.65
C ALA A 269 6.64 1.97 -4.82
N LEU A 270 6.29 2.31 -6.06
CA LEU A 270 5.31 3.36 -6.34
C LEU A 270 3.92 3.00 -5.79
N GLN A 271 3.48 1.76 -6.02
CA GLN A 271 2.21 1.26 -5.48
C GLN A 271 2.22 1.22 -3.95
N ALA A 272 3.30 0.71 -3.35
CA ALA A 272 3.47 0.71 -1.90
C ALA A 272 3.44 2.14 -1.32
N THR A 273 4.05 3.11 -2.00
CA THR A 273 4.04 4.53 -1.58
C THR A 273 2.61 5.06 -1.50
N VAL A 274 1.82 4.88 -2.56
CA VAL A 274 0.42 5.33 -2.59
C VAL A 274 -0.41 4.68 -1.48
N ILE A 275 -0.25 3.36 -1.30
CA ILE A 275 -0.96 2.61 -0.27
C ILE A 275 -0.58 3.09 1.14
N VAL A 276 0.71 3.30 1.42
CA VAL A 276 1.17 3.76 2.73
C VAL A 276 0.66 5.18 3.01
N TYR A 277 0.72 6.10 2.04
CA TYR A 277 0.10 7.42 2.19
C TYR A 277 -1.41 7.33 2.46
N ALA A 278 -2.12 6.41 1.79
CA ALA A 278 -3.54 6.20 2.04
C ALA A 278 -3.82 5.71 3.47
N MET A 279 -2.96 4.84 4.02
CA MET A 279 -3.03 4.42 5.42
C MET A 279 -2.75 5.57 6.40
N GLU A 280 -1.78 6.44 6.08
CA GLU A 280 -1.48 7.62 6.89
C GLU A 280 -2.67 8.61 6.92
N VAL A 281 -3.32 8.81 5.78
CA VAL A 281 -4.55 9.61 5.68
C VAL A 281 -5.64 9.07 6.63
N ASP A 282 -5.80 7.75 6.69
CA ASP A 282 -6.76 7.14 7.62
C ASP A 282 -6.38 7.34 9.08
N ALA A 283 -5.12 7.12 9.45
CA ALA A 283 -4.65 7.29 10.82
C ALA A 283 -4.76 8.74 11.28
N VAL A 284 -4.32 9.70 10.46
CA VAL A 284 -4.44 11.13 10.72
C VAL A 284 -5.91 11.52 10.89
N ARG A 285 -6.79 11.12 9.94
CA ARG A 285 -8.24 11.40 10.01
C ARG A 285 -8.88 10.84 11.27
N ALA A 286 -8.63 9.57 11.56
CA ALA A 286 -9.30 8.85 12.64
C ALA A 286 -8.85 9.32 14.03
N ARG A 287 -7.57 9.67 14.20
CA ARG A 287 -7.00 10.13 15.47
C ARG A 287 -6.97 11.65 15.62
N ARG A 288 -7.48 12.40 14.64
CA ARG A 288 -7.48 13.88 14.64
C ARG A 288 -6.08 14.48 14.84
N LEU A 289 -5.09 13.91 14.15
CA LEU A 289 -3.69 14.32 14.27
C LEU A 289 -3.36 15.58 13.44
N TRP A 290 -4.29 16.52 13.31
CA TRP A 290 -4.07 17.80 12.63
C TRP A 290 -4.78 18.94 13.38
N PRO A 291 -4.25 20.17 13.33
CA PRO A 291 -2.97 20.57 12.71
C PRO A 291 -1.76 20.17 13.57
N ARG A 292 -0.60 19.95 12.95
CA ARG A 292 0.67 19.64 13.65
C ARG A 292 1.68 20.77 13.47
N SER A 293 2.47 21.08 14.48
CA SER A 293 3.50 22.13 14.41
C SER A 293 4.65 21.70 13.51
N ILE A 294 5.06 22.50 12.54
CA ILE A 294 6.25 22.22 11.72
C ILE A 294 7.53 22.66 12.46
N VAL A 295 7.44 23.65 13.34
CA VAL A 295 8.58 24.22 14.08
C VAL A 295 8.57 23.84 15.57
N GLN A 296 9.75 23.91 16.17
CA GLN A 296 10.02 23.75 17.61
C GLN A 296 9.18 24.75 18.45
N PRO A 297 9.00 24.51 19.78
CA PRO A 297 7.80 24.76 20.60
C PRO A 297 6.96 26.02 20.32
N PRO A 298 5.63 25.96 20.59
CA PRO A 298 4.91 24.92 21.33
C PRO A 298 4.39 23.76 20.47
N LEU A 299 4.38 22.56 21.05
CA LEU A 299 3.72 21.39 20.45
C LEU A 299 2.20 21.59 20.45
N THR A 300 1.55 21.26 19.34
CA THR A 300 0.09 21.18 19.26
C THR A 300 -0.45 19.99 20.07
N GLU A 301 -1.74 19.99 20.40
CA GLU A 301 -2.39 18.82 21.01
C GLU A 301 -2.32 17.57 20.11
N ALA A 302 -2.34 17.76 18.79
CA ALA A 302 -2.15 16.67 17.83
C ALA A 302 -0.73 16.09 17.90
N ASP A 303 0.30 16.93 18.08
CA ASP A 303 1.68 16.46 18.28
C ASP A 303 1.83 15.69 19.59
N LYS A 304 1.25 16.19 20.69
CA LYS A 304 1.25 15.48 21.98
C LYS A 304 0.54 14.13 21.88
N THR A 305 -0.60 14.09 21.19
CA THR A 305 -1.33 12.83 20.93
C THR A 305 -0.46 11.86 20.13
N TYR A 306 0.15 12.31 19.04
CA TYR A 306 1.05 11.50 18.22
C TYR A 306 2.21 10.92 19.05
N TYR A 307 2.97 11.76 19.75
CA TYR A 307 4.13 11.29 20.53
C TYR A 307 3.72 10.37 21.67
N THR A 308 2.60 10.64 22.35
CA THR A 308 2.08 9.76 23.39
C THR A 308 1.71 8.40 22.82
N ASP A 309 1.03 8.35 21.67
CA ASP A 309 0.66 7.11 21.00
C ASP A 309 1.89 6.35 20.49
N ALA A 310 2.88 7.05 19.92
CA ALA A 310 4.14 6.44 19.47
C ALA A 310 4.91 5.80 20.64
N LEU A 311 5.00 6.48 21.78
CA LEU A 311 5.63 5.92 22.98
C LEU A 311 4.84 4.73 23.54
N ARG A 312 3.51 4.79 23.52
CA ARG A 312 2.66 3.64 23.91
C ARG A 312 2.82 2.47 22.95
N ALA A 313 3.03 2.72 21.66
CA ALA A 313 3.23 1.68 20.66
C ALA A 313 4.47 0.81 20.97
N GLU A 314 5.47 1.37 21.65
CA GLU A 314 6.70 0.69 22.06
C GLU A 314 6.52 -0.24 23.29
N THR A 315 5.38 -0.18 23.97
CA THR A 315 5.05 -1.06 25.11
C THR A 315 5.09 -2.53 24.69
N GLN A 316 6.02 -3.30 25.26
CA GLN A 316 6.28 -4.70 24.89
C GLN A 316 5.53 -5.71 25.76
N ARG A 317 5.16 -5.30 26.98
CA ARG A 317 4.57 -6.18 28.00
C ARG A 317 3.27 -5.57 28.52
N PRO A 318 2.20 -6.35 28.74
CA PRO A 318 0.94 -5.81 29.24
C PRO A 318 1.06 -5.21 30.65
N GLU A 319 2.09 -5.59 31.42
CA GLU A 319 2.36 -5.04 32.76
C GLU A 319 3.03 -3.66 32.74
N GLN A 320 3.58 -3.23 31.59
CA GLN A 320 4.27 -1.95 31.49
C GLN A 320 3.28 -0.79 31.54
N ARG A 321 3.53 0.15 32.47
CA ARG A 321 2.77 1.40 32.60
C ARG A 321 3.63 2.57 32.18
N LEU A 322 3.17 3.31 31.17
CA LEU A 322 3.89 4.47 30.64
C LEU A 322 3.19 5.77 31.07
N ARG A 323 3.93 6.70 31.68
CA ARG A 323 3.47 8.06 31.98
C ARG A 323 4.25 9.05 31.12
N VAL A 324 3.55 9.80 30.29
CA VAL A 324 4.14 10.82 29.40
C VAL A 324 3.73 12.19 29.93
N ALA A 325 4.70 13.08 30.09
CA ALA A 325 4.49 14.46 30.47
C ALA A 325 5.26 15.37 29.51
N TYR A 326 4.64 16.48 29.12
CA TYR A 326 5.25 17.50 28.26
C TYR A 326 5.58 18.72 29.12
N LYS A 327 6.85 19.14 29.11
CA LYS A 327 7.29 20.37 29.76
C LYS A 327 7.17 21.54 28.79
N THR A 328 6.75 22.70 29.29
CA THR A 328 6.85 23.95 28.53
C THR A 328 8.26 24.51 28.71
N GLU A 329 8.75 25.32 27.77
CA GLU A 329 10.11 25.89 27.78
C GLU A 329 10.47 26.62 29.10
N SER A 330 9.47 27.11 29.84
CA SER A 330 9.61 27.69 31.18
C SER A 330 9.99 26.70 32.30
N ASP A 331 9.78 25.40 32.11
CA ASP A 331 10.07 24.34 33.09
C ASP A 331 11.42 23.64 32.83
N VAL A 332 12.09 24.01 31.74
CA VAL A 332 13.42 23.51 31.37
C VAL A 332 14.46 24.52 31.86
N GLY A 333 14.49 24.74 33.17
CA GLY A 333 15.64 25.36 33.80
C GLY A 333 16.85 24.46 33.55
N TRP A 334 17.86 24.97 32.86
CA TRP A 334 19.14 24.28 32.71
C TRP A 334 19.71 23.97 34.11
N GLN A 335 19.75 22.70 34.47
CA GLN A 335 20.69 22.16 35.46
C GLN A 335 21.88 21.60 34.72
#